data_AF-A0A951FGD0-F1
#
_entry.id   AF-A0A951FGD0-F1
#
_cell.length_a   1.000
_cell.length_b   1.000
_cell.length_c   1.000
_cell.angle_alpha   90.00
_cell.angle_beta   90.00
_cell.angle_gamma   90.00
#
_symmetry.space_group_name_H-M   'P 1'
#
loop_
_entity.id
_entity.type
_entity.pdbx_description
1 polymer ?
#
loop_
_entity_poly.entity_id
_entity_poly.type
_entity_poly.pdbx_seq_one_letter_code
_entity_poly.pdbx_strand_id
1 'polypeptide(L)'
;LTASSTADVMLANSWTKSPGCVFYKNTGAYGPGHNTFTTSPDGSEDWQLYHANTTAGTGWNGRTIRAQRFTWNADGSPNFGRPTPANAALAGPSGERYEAENATLNRASSRTACCNASNGRVVGYIDFADSYVDFYNVNVPTAGNYALTVRFANGSGATSTHNVSVNGAGIGAISYPNTGWDNWTSTTIRVNLNAGNNTIRFTKGTNYAELDYIDLPRYEAEHAAINHATIRGACCGASNGSVVGYIDYADSYVHFNNINVPSAGAYTLTVRFANGSGAASSHNISVNGGATVAVNYPNTGWDNWSTVTTSVNLNAGNNTIRFTKGANYAELDSIEVSR
;
A
#
# COMPACT_ATOMS: atom_id res chain seq x y z
N LEU A 1 -2.76 -21.35 -23.33
CA LEU A 1 -1.46 -21.69 -23.92
C LEU A 1 -0.41 -20.95 -23.10
N THR A 2 0.80 -21.48 -22.96
CA THR A 2 1.94 -20.80 -22.33
C THR A 2 3.12 -20.81 -23.30
N ALA A 3 3.98 -19.81 -23.24
CA ALA A 3 5.21 -19.71 -24.02
C ALA A 3 6.32 -19.10 -23.14
N SER A 4 7.58 -19.40 -23.43
CA SER A 4 8.71 -18.72 -22.78
C SER A 4 8.67 -17.22 -23.08
N SER A 5 9.07 -16.39 -22.12
CA SER A 5 9.18 -14.93 -22.31
C SER A 5 10.20 -14.52 -23.37
N THR A 6 11.09 -15.43 -23.77
CA THR A 6 12.10 -15.22 -24.82
C THR A 6 11.78 -15.94 -26.13
N ALA A 7 10.63 -16.60 -26.25
CA ALA A 7 10.25 -17.33 -27.45
C ALA A 7 9.66 -16.41 -28.52
N ASP A 8 9.82 -16.79 -29.79
CA ASP A 8 9.07 -16.17 -30.88
C ASP A 8 7.60 -16.62 -30.82
N VAL A 9 6.73 -15.72 -30.37
CA VAL A 9 5.29 -15.98 -30.18
C VAL A 9 4.54 -16.22 -31.49
N MET A 10 5.15 -15.94 -32.65
CA MET A 10 4.57 -16.21 -33.96
C MET A 10 4.72 -17.68 -34.39
N LEU A 11 5.59 -18.45 -33.74
CA LEU A 11 5.78 -19.87 -34.04
C LEU A 11 4.82 -20.74 -33.22
N ALA A 12 4.10 -21.63 -33.89
CA ALA A 12 3.13 -22.51 -33.23
C ALA A 12 3.77 -23.43 -32.18
N ASN A 13 5.02 -23.85 -32.37
CA ASN A 13 5.76 -24.71 -31.45
C ASN A 13 6.28 -23.96 -30.20
N SER A 14 6.22 -22.63 -30.16
CA SER A 14 6.51 -21.85 -28.96
C SER A 14 5.43 -22.00 -27.89
N TRP A 15 4.26 -22.52 -28.26
CA TRP A 15 3.09 -22.58 -27.41
C TRP A 15 2.82 -24.00 -26.89
N THR A 16 2.79 -24.12 -25.57
CA THR A 16 2.35 -25.34 -24.88
C THR A 16 0.90 -25.21 -24.43
N LYS A 17 0.08 -26.22 -24.70
CA LYS A 17 -1.30 -26.28 -24.21
C LYS A 17 -1.33 -26.91 -22.83
N SER A 18 -1.94 -26.20 -21.87
CA SER A 18 -2.23 -26.76 -20.55
C SER A 18 -3.10 -28.02 -20.69
N PRO A 19 -2.82 -29.09 -19.93
CA PRO A 19 -3.61 -30.32 -19.96
C PRO A 19 -5.06 -30.12 -19.45
N GLY A 20 -5.32 -29.02 -18.72
CA GLY A 20 -6.64 -28.69 -18.20
C GLY A 20 -6.93 -27.19 -18.16
N CYS A 21 -8.11 -26.84 -17.64
CA CYS A 21 -8.49 -25.44 -17.42
C CYS A 21 -7.59 -24.83 -16.33
N VAL A 22 -6.93 -23.71 -16.65
CA VAL A 22 -6.10 -22.96 -15.69
C VAL A 22 -6.95 -22.12 -14.71
N PHE A 23 -8.22 -21.93 -15.04
CA PHE A 23 -9.22 -21.28 -14.18
C PHE A 23 -10.59 -21.85 -14.54
N TYR A 24 -11.32 -22.41 -13.57
CA TYR A 24 -12.59 -23.10 -13.82
C TYR A 24 -13.60 -22.90 -12.70
N LYS A 25 -14.89 -23.10 -13.03
CA LYS A 25 -16.04 -22.82 -12.16
C LYS A 25 -15.86 -23.27 -10.70
N ASN A 26 -16.46 -22.51 -9.79
CA ASN A 26 -16.64 -22.83 -8.40
C ASN A 26 -18.12 -22.68 -8.02
N THR A 27 -18.55 -23.25 -6.89
CA THR A 27 -19.91 -23.01 -6.38
C THR A 27 -20.09 -21.51 -6.11
N GLY A 28 -21.14 -20.90 -6.67
CA GLY A 28 -21.38 -19.46 -6.59
C GLY A 28 -20.59 -18.61 -7.60
N ALA A 29 -19.80 -19.25 -8.48
CA ALA A 29 -19.05 -18.61 -9.56
C ALA A 29 -18.90 -19.54 -10.77
N TYR A 30 -19.90 -19.51 -11.65
CA TYR A 30 -20.02 -20.40 -12.80
C TYR A 30 -19.66 -19.70 -14.11
N GLY A 31 -19.01 -20.43 -15.02
CA GLY A 31 -18.61 -19.91 -16.33
C GLY A 31 -17.67 -18.70 -16.27
N PRO A 32 -16.56 -18.76 -15.51
CA PRO A 32 -15.60 -17.66 -15.47
C PRO A 32 -14.99 -17.39 -16.85
N GLY A 33 -14.80 -16.12 -17.22
CA GLY A 33 -14.15 -15.77 -18.49
C GLY A 33 -13.88 -14.27 -18.66
N HIS A 34 -13.36 -13.90 -19.84
CA HIS A 34 -12.90 -12.54 -20.20
C HIS A 34 -12.01 -11.92 -19.11
N ASN A 35 -10.90 -12.61 -18.80
CA ASN A 35 -9.98 -12.16 -17.77
C ASN A 35 -9.20 -10.92 -18.23
N THR A 36 -9.04 -9.96 -17.32
CA THR A 36 -8.12 -8.81 -17.43
C THR A 36 -7.21 -8.84 -16.21
N PHE A 37 -5.97 -8.39 -16.34
CA PHE A 37 -4.98 -8.41 -15.26
C PHE A 37 -4.55 -6.98 -14.93
N THR A 38 -4.35 -6.71 -13.65
CA THR A 38 -3.83 -5.43 -13.12
C THR A 38 -3.01 -5.72 -11.88
N THR A 39 -2.24 -4.75 -11.41
CA THR A 39 -1.61 -4.80 -10.08
C THR A 39 -2.42 -4.02 -9.06
N SER A 40 -2.17 -4.28 -7.78
CA SER A 40 -2.61 -3.42 -6.67
C SER A 40 -2.03 -1.99 -6.81
N PRO A 41 -2.63 -0.98 -6.15
CA PRO A 41 -2.11 0.40 -6.14
C PRO A 41 -0.63 0.55 -5.78
N ASP A 42 -0.13 -0.24 -4.83
CA ASP A 42 1.30 -0.25 -4.46
C ASP A 42 2.17 -1.14 -5.37
N GLY A 43 1.56 -1.88 -6.29
CA GLY A 43 2.22 -2.79 -7.23
C GLY A 43 2.66 -4.12 -6.63
N SER A 44 2.32 -4.42 -5.38
CA SER A 44 2.78 -5.64 -4.69
C SER A 44 1.97 -6.91 -4.98
N GLU A 45 0.77 -6.76 -5.52
CA GLU A 45 -0.13 -7.89 -5.79
C GLU A 45 -0.59 -7.90 -7.24
N ASP A 46 -0.66 -9.10 -7.82
CA ASP A 46 -1.31 -9.32 -9.11
C ASP A 46 -2.78 -9.69 -8.93
N TRP A 47 -3.63 -9.02 -9.68
CA TRP A 47 -5.08 -9.14 -9.61
C TRP A 47 -5.66 -9.52 -10.97
N GLN A 48 -6.63 -10.45 -10.96
CA GLN A 48 -7.45 -10.72 -12.12
C GLN A 48 -8.86 -10.15 -11.94
N LEU A 49 -9.39 -9.56 -13.00
CA LEU A 49 -10.79 -9.18 -13.14
C LEU A 49 -11.44 -10.10 -14.15
N TYR A 50 -12.61 -10.63 -13.84
CA TYR A 50 -13.31 -11.59 -14.69
C TYR A 50 -14.80 -11.52 -14.47
N HIS A 51 -15.59 -12.03 -15.42
CA HIS A 51 -17.02 -12.24 -15.20
C HIS A 51 -17.30 -13.68 -14.81
N ALA A 52 -18.33 -13.91 -14.00
CA ALA A 52 -18.92 -15.23 -13.77
C ALA A 52 -20.41 -15.08 -13.37
N ASN A 53 -21.12 -16.20 -13.31
CA ASN A 53 -22.51 -16.24 -12.85
C ASN A 53 -22.60 -16.71 -11.41
N THR A 54 -23.47 -16.11 -10.62
CA THR A 54 -23.75 -16.60 -9.24
C THR A 54 -24.47 -17.94 -9.27
N THR A 55 -25.39 -18.12 -10.22
CA THR A 55 -26.19 -19.35 -10.40
C THR A 55 -25.82 -20.02 -11.71
N ALA A 56 -25.69 -21.35 -11.70
CA ALA A 56 -25.40 -22.12 -12.91
C ALA A 56 -26.52 -21.99 -13.95
N GLY A 57 -26.18 -22.01 -15.24
CA GLY A 57 -27.16 -22.05 -16.35
C GLY A 57 -27.82 -20.72 -16.73
N THR A 58 -27.49 -19.61 -16.06
CA THR A 58 -28.11 -18.29 -16.31
C THR A 58 -27.60 -17.55 -17.56
N GLY A 59 -26.66 -18.13 -18.30
CA GLY A 59 -26.17 -17.57 -19.55
C GLY A 59 -25.57 -16.17 -19.41
N TRP A 60 -25.90 -15.28 -20.36
CA TRP A 60 -25.37 -13.91 -20.40
C TRP A 60 -25.93 -12.99 -19.33
N ASN A 61 -27.21 -13.15 -18.98
CA ASN A 61 -27.93 -12.24 -18.08
C ASN A 61 -27.54 -12.40 -16.61
N GLY A 62 -26.88 -13.51 -16.24
CA GLY A 62 -26.47 -13.78 -14.86
C GLY A 62 -25.04 -13.33 -14.52
N ARG A 63 -24.34 -12.66 -15.45
CA ARG A 63 -22.92 -12.32 -15.30
C ARG A 63 -22.74 -11.11 -14.40
N THR A 64 -21.85 -11.26 -13.43
CA THR A 64 -21.34 -10.15 -12.62
C THR A 64 -19.82 -10.10 -12.72
N ILE A 65 -19.26 -8.89 -12.57
CA ILE A 65 -17.81 -8.67 -12.52
C ILE A 65 -17.30 -9.07 -11.14
N ARG A 66 -16.12 -9.68 -11.11
CA ARG A 66 -15.40 -10.07 -9.90
C ARG A 66 -13.93 -9.70 -10.06
N ALA A 67 -13.27 -9.47 -8.94
CA ALA A 67 -11.84 -9.30 -8.85
C ALA A 67 -11.30 -10.26 -7.78
N GLN A 68 -10.13 -10.84 -8.02
CA GLN A 68 -9.38 -11.58 -7.01
C GLN A 68 -7.88 -11.49 -7.27
N ARG A 69 -7.11 -11.47 -6.18
CA ARG A 69 -5.67 -11.68 -6.24
C ARG A 69 -5.34 -13.07 -6.80
N PHE A 70 -4.26 -13.17 -7.55
CA PHE A 70 -3.63 -14.43 -7.91
C PHE A 70 -2.15 -14.41 -7.55
N THR A 71 -1.50 -15.58 -7.64
CA THR A 71 -0.08 -15.74 -7.33
C THR A 71 0.64 -16.42 -8.48
N TRP A 72 1.95 -16.62 -8.38
CA TRP A 72 2.75 -17.30 -9.40
C TRP A 72 3.28 -18.63 -8.88
N ASN A 73 3.26 -19.65 -9.73
CA ASN A 73 3.93 -20.92 -9.46
C ASN A 73 5.45 -20.75 -9.62
N ALA A 74 6.22 -21.69 -9.08
CA ALA A 74 7.68 -21.69 -9.17
C ALA A 74 8.20 -21.76 -10.63
N ASP A 75 7.38 -22.25 -11.57
CA ASP A 75 7.70 -22.32 -13.00
C ASP A 75 7.36 -21.02 -13.76
N GLY A 76 6.93 -19.97 -13.05
CA GLY A 76 6.54 -18.68 -13.62
C GLY A 76 5.15 -18.67 -14.28
N SER A 77 4.37 -19.75 -14.19
CA SER A 77 2.97 -19.75 -14.64
C SER A 77 2.04 -19.13 -13.57
N PRO A 78 0.95 -18.46 -13.97
CA PRO A 78 0.02 -17.88 -13.01
C PRO A 78 -0.82 -18.96 -12.31
N ASN A 79 -0.96 -18.81 -11.01
CA ASN A 79 -1.86 -19.57 -10.15
C ASN A 79 -3.11 -18.73 -9.83
N PHE A 80 -4.11 -18.83 -10.69
CA PHE A 80 -5.40 -18.15 -10.56
C PHE A 80 -6.31 -18.72 -9.45
N GLY A 81 -6.00 -19.92 -8.93
CA GLY A 81 -6.84 -20.60 -7.95
C GLY A 81 -8.24 -20.98 -8.48
N ARG A 82 -9.28 -20.64 -7.72
CA ARG A 82 -10.70 -20.84 -8.08
C ARG A 82 -11.41 -19.49 -8.10
N PRO A 83 -12.41 -19.30 -8.97
CA PRO A 83 -13.20 -18.08 -8.98
C PRO A 83 -13.94 -17.94 -7.66
N THR A 84 -13.78 -16.77 -7.06
CA THR A 84 -14.45 -16.38 -5.82
C THR A 84 -15.97 -16.28 -6.03
N PRO A 85 -16.80 -16.81 -5.10
CA PRO A 85 -18.25 -16.63 -5.13
C PRO A 85 -18.66 -15.15 -5.08
N ALA A 86 -19.84 -14.81 -5.60
CA ALA A 86 -20.36 -13.46 -5.42
C ALA A 86 -20.49 -13.12 -3.92
N ASN A 87 -20.16 -11.88 -3.55
CA ASN A 87 -20.22 -11.34 -2.18
C ASN A 87 -19.31 -12.01 -1.14
N ALA A 88 -18.36 -12.86 -1.56
CA ALA A 88 -17.34 -13.32 -0.63
C ALA A 88 -16.49 -12.13 -0.18
N ALA A 89 -16.28 -11.99 1.12
CA ALA A 89 -15.36 -11.00 1.66
C ALA A 89 -13.93 -11.35 1.24
N LEU A 90 -13.31 -10.43 0.51
CA LEU A 90 -11.88 -10.46 0.17
C LEU A 90 -11.23 -9.24 0.83
N ALA A 91 -9.95 -9.37 1.19
CA ALA A 91 -9.14 -8.17 1.38
C ALA A 91 -9.09 -7.41 0.06
N GLY A 92 -9.24 -6.08 0.11
CA GLY A 92 -9.02 -5.24 -1.06
C GLY A 92 -7.54 -5.30 -1.50
N PRO A 93 -7.24 -4.87 -2.75
CA PRO A 93 -5.87 -4.64 -3.19
C PRO A 93 -5.03 -3.87 -2.18
N SER A 94 -3.78 -4.28 -2.00
CA SER A 94 -2.83 -3.58 -1.13
C SER A 94 -2.51 -2.15 -1.60
N GLY A 95 -2.24 -1.26 -0.66
CA GLY A 95 -1.96 0.15 -0.95
C GLY A 95 -3.19 0.97 -1.35
N GLU A 96 -4.40 0.45 -1.12
CA GLU A 96 -5.63 1.22 -1.33
C GLU A 96 -5.67 2.46 -0.43
N ARG A 97 -6.11 3.56 -1.03
CA ARG A 97 -6.49 4.78 -0.35
C ARG A 97 -7.85 4.61 0.30
N TYR A 98 -7.98 5.06 1.54
CA TYR A 98 -9.27 5.07 2.24
C TYR A 98 -9.90 6.45 2.15
N GLU A 99 -10.83 6.60 1.21
CA GLU A 99 -11.53 7.85 0.94
C GLU A 99 -12.52 8.17 2.07
N ALA A 100 -12.51 9.42 2.56
CA ALA A 100 -13.32 9.82 3.70
C ALA A 100 -14.81 9.72 3.38
N GLU A 101 -15.23 10.03 2.15
CA GLU A 101 -16.63 9.97 1.72
C GLU A 101 -17.21 8.54 1.70
N ASN A 102 -16.36 7.52 1.76
CA ASN A 102 -16.75 6.12 1.88
C ASN A 102 -16.76 5.61 3.33
N ALA A 103 -16.31 6.42 4.29
CA ALA A 103 -16.28 6.09 5.70
C ALA A 103 -17.70 6.09 6.32
N THR A 104 -17.84 5.47 7.49
CA THR A 104 -19.09 5.56 8.27
C THR A 104 -19.13 6.92 8.98
N LEU A 105 -20.20 7.69 8.77
CA LEU A 105 -20.34 9.04 9.29
C LEU A 105 -21.41 9.12 10.37
N ASN A 106 -21.14 9.86 11.46
CA ASN A 106 -22.16 10.29 12.41
C ASN A 106 -22.07 11.80 12.57
N ARG A 107 -23.19 12.50 12.35
CA ARG A 107 -23.29 13.96 12.42
C ARG A 107 -22.11 14.66 11.72
N ALA A 108 -21.71 14.11 10.59
CA ALA A 108 -20.76 14.61 9.62
C ALA A 108 -21.35 14.29 8.25
N SER A 109 -20.95 15.00 7.20
CA SER A 109 -21.50 14.73 5.87
C SER A 109 -20.46 14.93 4.78
N SER A 110 -20.61 14.14 3.71
CA SER A 110 -19.79 14.32 2.53
C SER A 110 -20.37 15.42 1.66
N ARG A 111 -19.48 16.24 1.09
CA ARG A 111 -19.82 17.27 0.11
C ARG A 111 -18.94 17.14 -1.12
N THR A 112 -19.41 17.67 -2.24
CA THR A 112 -18.56 17.88 -3.41
C THR A 112 -17.52 18.94 -3.08
N ALA A 113 -16.27 18.68 -3.48
CA ALA A 113 -15.15 19.61 -3.36
C ALA A 113 -14.54 19.88 -4.73
N CYS A 114 -13.95 21.07 -4.89
CA CYS A 114 -13.18 21.42 -6.08
C CYS A 114 -11.70 21.06 -5.90
N CYS A 115 -10.87 21.45 -6.87
CA CYS A 115 -9.49 21.81 -6.58
C CYS A 115 -8.61 20.62 -6.13
N ASN A 116 -8.72 19.48 -6.81
CA ASN A 116 -7.94 18.25 -6.62
C ASN A 116 -8.23 17.44 -5.35
N ALA A 117 -9.40 17.59 -4.72
CA ALA A 117 -9.91 16.59 -3.78
C ALA A 117 -9.97 15.21 -4.46
N SER A 118 -9.55 14.16 -3.75
CA SER A 118 -9.62 12.78 -4.26
C SER A 118 -11.09 12.44 -4.54
N ASN A 119 -11.36 11.81 -5.68
CA ASN A 119 -12.73 11.52 -6.16
C ASN A 119 -13.71 12.71 -6.18
N GLY A 120 -13.25 13.95 -6.04
CA GLY A 120 -14.07 15.16 -6.03
C GLY A 120 -15.02 15.29 -4.84
N ARG A 121 -14.82 14.53 -3.76
CA ARG A 121 -15.65 14.58 -2.54
C ARG A 121 -14.77 14.58 -1.30
N VAL A 122 -15.29 15.16 -0.23
CA VAL A 122 -14.64 15.23 1.08
C VAL A 122 -15.68 15.10 2.18
N VAL A 123 -15.25 14.82 3.40
CA VAL A 123 -16.11 14.84 4.59
C VAL A 123 -15.83 16.06 5.43
N GLY A 124 -16.89 16.82 5.69
CA GLY A 124 -16.89 17.96 6.59
C GLY A 124 -18.01 17.89 7.61
N TYR A 125 -18.30 19.03 8.22
CA TYR A 125 -19.35 19.16 9.24
C TYR A 125 -19.14 18.25 10.46
N ILE A 126 -17.88 17.94 10.76
CA ILE A 126 -17.48 17.17 11.95
C ILE A 126 -17.48 18.17 13.13
N ASP A 127 -18.67 18.68 13.47
CA ASP A 127 -18.80 19.93 14.24
C ASP A 127 -19.30 19.71 15.68
N PHE A 128 -19.93 18.57 15.95
CA PHE A 128 -20.54 18.26 17.24
C PHE A 128 -19.66 17.33 18.08
N ALA A 129 -19.84 17.35 19.40
CA ALA A 129 -19.04 16.54 20.32
C ALA A 129 -19.07 15.04 20.01
N ASP A 130 -20.18 14.54 19.43
CA ASP A 130 -20.38 13.17 19.00
C ASP A 130 -20.17 12.96 17.48
N SER A 131 -19.78 13.98 16.73
CA SER A 131 -19.47 13.84 15.29
C SER A 131 -18.26 12.93 15.09
N TYR A 132 -18.37 12.01 14.13
CA TYR A 132 -17.24 11.15 13.76
C TYR A 132 -17.20 10.76 12.28
N VAL A 133 -15.98 10.47 11.83
CA VAL A 133 -15.65 9.79 10.57
C VAL A 133 -14.93 8.50 10.92
N ASP A 134 -15.51 7.37 10.56
CA ASP A 134 -15.03 6.05 10.97
C ASP A 134 -14.61 5.22 9.76
N PHE A 135 -13.30 5.10 9.56
CA PHE A 135 -12.70 4.28 8.53
C PHE A 135 -12.70 2.83 9.02
N TYR A 136 -13.67 2.07 8.51
CA TYR A 136 -13.77 0.63 8.71
C TYR A 136 -12.95 -0.09 7.62
N ASN A 137 -12.44 -1.28 7.93
CA ASN A 137 -11.68 -2.09 6.96
C ASN A 137 -10.28 -1.56 6.61
N VAL A 138 -9.62 -0.87 7.56
CA VAL A 138 -8.20 -0.53 7.41
C VAL A 138 -7.36 -1.79 7.62
N ASN A 139 -6.96 -2.43 6.52
CA ASN A 139 -6.30 -3.73 6.55
C ASN A 139 -4.78 -3.56 6.44
N VAL A 140 -4.04 -4.23 7.34
CA VAL A 140 -2.58 -4.30 7.25
C VAL A 140 -2.09 -5.75 7.37
N PRO A 141 -1.03 -6.17 6.65
CA PRO A 141 -0.57 -7.56 6.67
C PRO A 141 0.00 -7.98 8.03
N THR A 142 0.65 -7.05 8.75
CA THR A 142 1.23 -7.32 10.07
C THR A 142 0.85 -6.28 11.10
N ALA A 143 0.83 -6.69 12.37
CA ALA A 143 0.69 -5.74 13.46
C ALA A 143 1.94 -4.87 13.56
N GLY A 144 1.77 -3.58 13.85
CA GLY A 144 2.90 -2.68 13.96
C GLY A 144 2.50 -1.22 14.12
N ASN A 145 3.51 -0.37 14.25
CA ASN A 145 3.36 1.07 14.29
C ASN A 145 3.50 1.63 12.86
N TYR A 146 2.43 2.19 12.32
CA TYR A 146 2.36 2.69 10.95
C TYR A 146 2.27 4.22 10.94
N ALA A 147 2.87 4.85 9.94
CA ALA A 147 2.59 6.23 9.59
C ALA A 147 1.22 6.32 8.89
N LEU A 148 0.23 6.91 9.56
CA LEU A 148 -1.07 7.24 8.95
C LEU A 148 -1.01 8.65 8.38
N THR A 149 -1.10 8.77 7.06
CA THR A 149 -1.21 10.05 6.38
C THR A 149 -2.67 10.45 6.28
N VAL A 150 -3.01 11.66 6.69
CA VAL A 150 -4.36 12.23 6.61
C VAL A 150 -4.31 13.44 5.68
N ARG A 151 -5.07 13.40 4.58
CA ARG A 151 -5.25 14.55 3.70
C ARG A 151 -6.45 15.37 4.17
N PHE A 152 -6.22 16.66 4.36
CA PHE A 152 -7.16 17.57 5.00
C PHE A 152 -7.15 18.96 4.36
N ALA A 153 -8.19 19.73 4.63
CA ALA A 153 -8.19 21.18 4.53
C ALA A 153 -8.72 21.78 5.83
N ASN A 154 -8.12 22.89 6.26
CA ASN A 154 -8.56 23.64 7.42
C ASN A 154 -8.64 25.11 7.02
N GLY A 155 -9.86 25.63 6.88
CA GLY A 155 -10.11 27.07 6.65
C GLY A 155 -10.68 27.80 7.85
N SER A 156 -10.52 27.26 9.06
CA SER A 156 -11.07 27.85 10.30
C SER A 156 -10.29 29.08 10.81
N GLY A 157 -9.17 29.44 10.17
CA GLY A 157 -8.36 30.62 10.52
C GLY A 157 -7.32 30.39 11.63
N ALA A 158 -7.31 29.21 12.25
CA ALA A 158 -6.32 28.77 13.22
C ALA A 158 -6.06 27.26 13.07
N THR A 159 -5.05 26.72 13.76
CA THR A 159 -4.83 25.25 13.79
C THR A 159 -6.07 24.54 14.34
N SER A 160 -6.54 23.51 13.65
CA SER A 160 -7.65 22.65 14.08
C SER A 160 -7.17 21.25 14.44
N THR A 161 -8.00 20.47 15.13
CA THR A 161 -7.67 19.09 15.49
C THR A 161 -8.87 18.16 15.36
N HIS A 162 -8.57 16.88 15.14
CA HIS A 162 -9.49 15.77 15.40
C HIS A 162 -8.87 14.83 16.43
N ASN A 163 -9.68 14.32 17.34
CA ASN A 163 -9.25 13.22 18.22
C ASN A 163 -9.25 11.93 17.40
N VAL A 164 -8.28 11.06 17.63
CA VAL A 164 -8.11 9.81 16.89
C VAL A 164 -8.21 8.63 17.85
N SER A 165 -8.93 7.59 17.43
CA SER A 165 -8.93 6.29 18.11
C SER A 165 -8.72 5.15 17.12
N VAL A 166 -8.00 4.13 17.56
CA VAL A 166 -7.72 2.92 16.79
C VAL A 166 -8.30 1.74 17.54
N ASN A 167 -9.15 0.96 16.87
CA ASN A 167 -9.86 -0.19 17.46
C ASN A 167 -10.57 0.16 18.79
N GLY A 168 -11.14 1.37 18.86
CA GLY A 168 -11.83 1.90 20.04
C GLY A 168 -10.92 2.53 21.11
N ALA A 169 -9.60 2.37 21.03
CA ALA A 169 -8.66 2.99 21.97
C ALA A 169 -8.22 4.38 21.46
N GLY A 170 -8.42 5.43 22.26
CA GLY A 170 -7.96 6.79 21.93
C GLY A 170 -6.43 6.90 21.95
N ILE A 171 -5.86 7.58 20.95
CA ILE A 171 -4.40 7.74 20.78
C ILE A 171 -3.93 9.20 20.83
N GLY A 172 -4.85 10.13 21.13
CA GLY A 172 -4.60 11.58 21.15
C GLY A 172 -5.24 12.29 19.97
N ALA A 173 -4.76 13.49 19.65
CA ALA A 173 -5.30 14.32 18.58
C ALA A 173 -4.27 14.54 17.47
N ILE A 174 -4.75 14.54 16.23
CA ILE A 174 -3.98 14.99 15.06
C ILE A 174 -4.27 16.47 14.83
N SER A 175 -3.23 17.23 14.46
CA SER A 175 -3.31 18.69 14.29
C SER A 175 -3.19 19.10 12.83
N TYR A 176 -3.96 20.10 12.45
CA TYR A 176 -4.12 20.58 11.08
C TYR A 176 -3.82 22.08 11.03
N PRO A 177 -2.66 22.51 10.51
CA PRO A 177 -2.40 23.93 10.24
C PRO A 177 -3.50 24.55 9.36
N ASN A 178 -3.75 25.85 9.50
CA ASN A 178 -4.71 26.55 8.63
C ASN A 178 -4.15 26.61 7.20
N THR A 179 -4.85 25.98 6.26
CA THR A 179 -4.52 25.98 4.83
C THR A 179 -5.49 26.82 4.00
N GLY A 180 -6.66 27.15 4.54
CA GLY A 180 -7.81 27.63 3.79
C GLY A 180 -8.70 26.47 3.33
N TRP A 181 -9.99 26.75 3.12
CA TRP A 181 -10.93 25.75 2.58
C TRP A 181 -10.56 25.41 1.14
N ASP A 182 -10.76 24.14 0.77
CA ASP A 182 -10.40 23.57 -0.53
C ASP A 182 -8.91 23.68 -0.92
N ASN A 183 -8.04 24.00 0.05
CA ASN A 183 -6.58 23.94 -0.09
C ASN A 183 -6.03 22.71 0.64
N TRP A 184 -5.94 21.61 -0.11
CA TRP A 184 -5.68 20.27 0.42
C TRP A 184 -4.20 20.00 0.60
N THR A 185 -3.81 19.61 1.81
CA THR A 185 -2.46 19.09 2.13
C THR A 185 -2.58 17.86 3.02
N SER A 186 -1.44 17.29 3.41
CA SER A 186 -1.41 16.12 4.29
C SER A 186 -0.57 16.38 5.54
N THR A 187 -0.93 15.67 6.61
CA THR A 187 -0.12 15.54 7.83
C THR A 187 -0.14 14.07 8.26
N THR A 188 0.84 13.66 9.07
CA THR A 188 0.94 12.27 9.54
C THR A 188 0.75 12.15 11.05
N ILE A 189 0.13 11.06 11.49
CA ILE A 189 0.12 10.58 12.88
C ILE A 189 0.55 9.11 12.92
N ARG A 190 1.18 8.66 14.00
CA ARG A 190 1.54 7.25 14.17
C ARG A 190 0.42 6.46 14.84
N VAL A 191 0.10 5.30 14.28
CA VAL A 191 -0.99 4.42 14.73
C VAL A 191 -0.47 3.00 14.93
N ASN A 192 -0.84 2.37 16.05
CA ASN A 192 -0.58 0.95 16.26
C ASN A 192 -1.75 0.14 15.72
N LEU A 193 -1.50 -0.63 14.66
CA LEU A 193 -2.50 -1.46 14.00
C LEU A 193 -2.25 -2.94 14.31
N ASN A 194 -3.31 -3.71 14.41
CA ASN A 194 -3.27 -5.17 14.46
C ASN A 194 -3.12 -5.73 13.04
N ALA A 195 -2.59 -6.94 12.91
CA ALA A 195 -2.65 -7.66 11.64
C ALA A 195 -4.11 -7.90 11.23
N GLY A 196 -4.41 -7.74 9.95
CA GLY A 196 -5.76 -7.80 9.40
C GLY A 196 -6.52 -6.49 9.58
N ASN A 197 -7.81 -6.60 9.86
CA ASN A 197 -8.74 -5.47 9.87
C ASN A 197 -8.60 -4.61 11.13
N ASN A 198 -8.57 -3.29 10.93
CA ASN A 198 -8.61 -2.27 11.96
C ASN A 198 -9.68 -1.22 11.67
N THR A 199 -10.08 -0.54 12.74
CA THR A 199 -10.96 0.62 12.69
C THR A 199 -10.18 1.85 13.12
N ILE A 200 -10.19 2.91 12.32
CA ILE A 200 -9.59 4.21 12.66
C ILE A 200 -10.69 5.27 12.63
N ARG A 201 -10.94 5.88 13.78
CA ARG A 201 -11.99 6.89 13.93
C ARG A 201 -11.39 8.26 14.24
N PHE A 202 -11.90 9.26 13.55
CA PHE A 202 -11.68 10.67 13.82
C PHE A 202 -12.95 11.27 14.42
N THR A 203 -12.83 11.93 15.57
CA THR A 203 -13.93 12.66 16.20
C THR A 203 -13.59 14.14 16.35
N LYS A 204 -14.62 14.96 16.61
CA LYS A 204 -14.46 16.40 16.85
C LYS A 204 -13.34 16.69 17.86
N GLY A 205 -12.39 17.54 17.46
CA GLY A 205 -11.38 18.15 18.32
C GLY A 205 -11.62 19.66 18.44
N THR A 206 -10.59 20.48 18.21
CA THR A 206 -10.69 21.95 18.20
C THR A 206 -10.90 22.49 16.79
N ASN A 207 -11.55 23.65 16.67
CA ASN A 207 -11.84 24.31 15.39
C ASN A 207 -12.43 23.34 14.33
N TYR A 208 -12.20 23.58 13.04
CA TYR A 208 -12.85 22.82 11.96
C TYR A 208 -11.82 22.38 10.91
N ALA A 209 -11.94 21.15 10.45
CA ALA A 209 -11.21 20.60 9.31
C ALA A 209 -12.10 19.64 8.52
N GLU A 210 -11.78 19.50 7.25
CA GLU A 210 -12.39 18.53 6.35
C GLU A 210 -11.37 17.45 6.02
N LEU A 211 -11.84 16.21 5.87
CA LEU A 211 -11.04 15.05 5.52
C LEU A 211 -11.30 14.65 4.08
N ASP A 212 -10.25 14.49 3.31
CA ASP A 212 -10.30 13.94 1.95
C ASP A 212 -10.10 12.43 2.00
N TYR A 213 -8.95 11.98 2.55
CA TYR A 213 -8.66 10.55 2.71
C TYR A 213 -7.63 10.27 3.80
N ILE A 214 -7.45 8.99 4.11
CA ILE A 214 -6.28 8.47 4.82
C ILE A 214 -5.51 7.44 3.97
N ASP A 215 -4.17 7.47 4.07
CA ASP A 215 -3.24 6.56 3.39
C ASP A 215 -2.28 5.91 4.41
N LEU A 216 -1.88 4.66 4.16
CA LEU A 216 -0.80 3.96 4.84
C LEU A 216 0.35 3.70 3.84
N PRO A 217 1.28 4.66 3.64
CA PRO A 217 2.26 4.63 2.56
C PRO A 217 3.47 3.75 2.91
N ARG A 218 3.24 2.49 3.29
CA ARG A 218 4.28 1.48 3.51
C ARG A 218 4.48 0.64 2.25
N TYR A 219 5.73 0.39 1.91
CA TYR A 219 6.15 -0.44 0.79
C TYR A 219 7.10 -1.51 1.30
N GLU A 220 6.75 -2.78 1.10
CA GLU A 220 7.55 -3.94 1.53
C GLU A 220 8.70 -4.18 0.54
N ALA A 221 9.89 -4.49 1.07
CA ALA A 221 11.11 -4.65 0.27
C ALA A 221 11.04 -5.90 -0.62
N GLU A 222 10.43 -6.98 -0.13
CA GLU A 222 10.24 -8.23 -0.89
C GLU A 222 9.30 -8.09 -2.09
N HIS A 223 8.56 -7.00 -2.18
CA HIS A 223 7.71 -6.67 -3.33
C HIS A 223 8.39 -5.70 -4.30
N ALA A 224 9.56 -5.17 -3.94
CA ALA A 224 10.35 -4.31 -4.81
C ALA A 224 11.11 -5.12 -5.87
N ALA A 225 11.49 -4.47 -6.96
CA ALA A 225 12.35 -5.10 -7.96
C ALA A 225 13.78 -5.22 -7.40
N ILE A 226 14.38 -6.40 -7.45
CA ILE A 226 15.72 -6.67 -6.91
C ILE A 226 16.70 -7.09 -8.00
N ASN A 227 17.99 -6.80 -7.79
CA ASN A 227 19.11 -7.34 -8.56
C ASN A 227 20.23 -7.73 -7.61
N HIS A 228 20.85 -8.89 -7.85
CA HIS A 228 21.93 -9.45 -7.01
C HIS A 228 21.66 -9.28 -5.51
N ALA A 229 20.44 -9.61 -5.10
CA ALA A 229 19.96 -9.61 -3.73
C ALA A 229 18.98 -10.78 -3.59
N THR A 230 18.60 -11.14 -2.36
CA THR A 230 17.75 -12.31 -2.11
C THR A 230 16.60 -11.96 -1.18
N ILE A 231 15.40 -12.40 -1.54
CA ILE A 231 14.25 -12.40 -0.63
C ILE A 231 14.42 -13.56 0.36
N ARG A 232 14.52 -13.23 1.65
CA ARG A 232 14.49 -14.19 2.74
C ARG A 232 13.11 -14.19 3.37
N GLY A 233 12.40 -15.32 3.30
CA GLY A 233 11.10 -15.50 3.95
C GLY A 233 11.22 -16.09 5.36
N ALA A 234 10.08 -16.15 6.06
CA ALA A 234 9.95 -16.64 7.44
C ALA A 234 10.83 -15.87 8.45
N CYS A 235 11.07 -14.58 8.19
CA CYS A 235 11.79 -13.68 9.07
C CYS A 235 10.87 -13.23 10.20
N CYS A 236 11.17 -13.68 11.43
CA CYS A 236 10.38 -13.32 12.61
C CYS A 236 10.38 -11.80 12.81
N GLY A 237 9.19 -11.20 12.87
CA GLY A 237 9.02 -9.76 13.08
C GLY A 237 9.18 -8.89 11.83
N ALA A 238 9.44 -9.45 10.64
CA ALA A 238 9.38 -8.71 9.37
C ALA A 238 7.94 -8.25 9.03
N SER A 239 7.77 -7.07 8.41
CA SER A 239 6.45 -6.42 8.23
C SER A 239 5.53 -7.13 7.23
N ASN A 240 6.04 -8.11 6.50
CA ASN A 240 5.23 -9.05 5.74
C ASN A 240 5.89 -10.46 5.71
N GLY A 241 6.64 -10.77 6.78
CA GLY A 241 7.26 -12.08 7.02
C GLY A 241 8.47 -12.40 6.12
N SER A 242 8.83 -11.49 5.21
CA SER A 242 10.02 -11.59 4.37
C SER A 242 10.80 -10.28 4.37
N VAL A 243 12.05 -10.35 3.95
CA VAL A 243 12.94 -9.19 3.79
C VAL A 243 13.81 -9.36 2.56
N VAL A 244 14.49 -8.30 2.13
CA VAL A 244 15.57 -8.38 1.14
C VAL A 244 16.92 -8.25 1.83
N GLY A 245 17.73 -9.30 1.70
CA GLY A 245 19.12 -9.36 2.16
C GLY A 245 20.11 -9.63 1.04
N TYR A 246 21.38 -9.82 1.39
CA TYR A 246 22.48 -10.05 0.45
C TYR A 246 22.62 -8.96 -0.62
N ILE A 247 22.35 -7.71 -0.24
CA ILE A 247 22.56 -6.53 -1.06
C ILE A 247 24.06 -6.21 -1.00
N ASP A 248 24.90 -7.11 -1.51
CA ASP A 248 26.32 -7.21 -1.16
C ASP A 248 27.26 -6.81 -2.31
N TYR A 249 26.79 -6.83 -3.55
CA TYR A 249 27.56 -6.58 -4.76
C TYR A 249 27.45 -5.12 -5.19
N ALA A 250 28.42 -4.66 -5.98
CA ALA A 250 28.46 -3.29 -6.48
C ALA A 250 27.22 -2.92 -7.32
N ASP A 251 26.59 -3.90 -7.97
CA ASP A 251 25.37 -3.75 -8.76
C ASP A 251 24.10 -4.25 -8.04
N SER A 252 24.20 -4.66 -6.76
CA SER A 252 23.02 -5.05 -5.97
C SER A 252 22.06 -3.87 -5.79
N TYR A 253 20.76 -4.12 -5.99
CA TYR A 253 19.74 -3.13 -5.68
C TYR A 253 18.43 -3.70 -5.18
N VAL A 254 17.69 -2.85 -4.46
CA VAL A 254 16.26 -2.96 -4.19
C VAL A 254 15.58 -1.70 -4.72
N HIS A 255 14.64 -1.85 -5.64
CA HIS A 255 14.05 -0.75 -6.40
C HIS A 255 12.54 -0.70 -6.20
N PHE A 256 12.12 0.25 -5.37
CA PHE A 256 10.72 0.53 -5.09
C PHE A 256 10.15 1.38 -6.23
N ASN A 257 9.02 0.92 -6.77
CA ASN A 257 8.24 1.59 -7.80
C ASN A 257 6.92 2.09 -7.20
N ASN A 258 6.15 2.85 -7.98
CA ASN A 258 4.78 3.23 -7.64
C ASN A 258 4.65 4.03 -6.34
N ILE A 259 5.69 4.81 -6.00
CA ILE A 259 5.68 5.69 -4.83
C ILE A 259 4.93 6.97 -5.22
N ASN A 260 3.62 6.93 -5.06
CA ASN A 260 2.73 8.03 -5.42
C ASN A 260 2.57 9.01 -4.27
N VAL A 261 2.92 10.27 -4.49
CA VAL A 261 2.71 11.34 -3.51
C VAL A 261 1.86 12.49 -4.07
N PRO A 262 1.03 13.15 -3.26
CA PRO A 262 0.04 14.11 -3.76
C PRO A 262 0.65 15.44 -4.24
N SER A 263 1.87 15.77 -3.82
CA SER A 263 2.54 17.01 -4.24
C SER A 263 4.06 16.88 -4.19
N ALA A 264 4.76 17.65 -5.01
CA ALA A 264 6.22 17.66 -4.99
C ALA A 264 6.75 18.28 -3.68
N GLY A 265 7.93 17.86 -3.25
CA GLY A 265 8.64 18.46 -2.11
C GLY A 265 9.45 17.45 -1.31
N ALA A 266 9.92 17.89 -0.15
CA ALA A 266 10.61 17.04 0.81
C ALA A 266 9.61 16.13 1.54
N TYR A 267 9.98 14.86 1.66
CA TYR A 267 9.28 13.82 2.41
C TYR A 267 10.26 13.15 3.37
N THR A 268 9.74 12.64 4.48
CA THR A 268 10.46 11.74 5.37
C THR A 268 10.36 10.32 4.84
N LEU A 269 11.50 9.72 4.54
CA LEU A 269 11.62 8.30 4.25
C LEU A 269 12.01 7.58 5.55
N THR A 270 11.09 6.79 6.10
CA THR A 270 11.40 5.86 7.19
C THR A 270 11.83 4.54 6.57
N VAL A 271 12.99 4.02 6.98
CA VAL A 271 13.54 2.75 6.48
C VAL A 271 13.57 1.77 7.62
N ARG A 272 12.86 0.64 7.49
CA ARG A 272 12.89 -0.48 8.43
C ARG A 272 13.95 -1.49 7.99
N PHE A 273 14.89 -1.78 8.89
CA PHE A 273 16.10 -2.54 8.57
C PHE A 273 16.53 -3.43 9.75
N ALA A 274 17.40 -4.39 9.47
CA ALA A 274 18.24 -5.04 10.46
C ALA A 274 19.70 -4.98 10.01
N ASN A 275 20.61 -4.69 10.94
CA ASN A 275 22.05 -4.71 10.68
C ASN A 275 22.71 -5.57 11.74
N GLY A 276 23.13 -6.78 11.37
CA GLY A 276 23.92 -7.68 12.23
C GLY A 276 25.39 -7.79 11.83
N SER A 277 25.92 -6.82 11.07
CA SER A 277 27.31 -6.85 10.59
C SER A 277 28.36 -6.58 11.68
N GLY A 278 27.94 -6.27 12.91
CA GLY A 278 28.83 -6.00 14.05
C GLY A 278 29.39 -4.57 14.09
N ALA A 279 29.08 -3.75 13.08
CA ALA A 279 29.41 -2.32 13.00
C ALA A 279 28.28 -1.55 12.33
N ALA A 280 28.37 -0.22 12.28
CA ALA A 280 27.43 0.58 11.50
C ALA A 280 27.54 0.22 10.00
N SER A 281 26.40 0.13 9.31
CA SER A 281 26.34 -0.14 7.87
C SER A 281 25.56 0.95 7.14
N SER A 282 25.51 0.89 5.81
CA SER A 282 24.72 1.82 5.02
C SER A 282 24.28 1.23 3.68
N HIS A 283 23.21 1.80 3.15
CA HIS A 283 22.85 1.70 1.74
C HIS A 283 22.90 3.09 1.11
N ASN A 284 23.09 3.14 -0.20
CA ASN A 284 22.95 4.37 -0.99
C ASN A 284 21.55 4.41 -1.60
N ILE A 285 20.83 5.51 -1.38
CA ILE A 285 19.51 5.74 -1.97
C ILE A 285 19.58 6.71 -3.13
N SER A 286 18.89 6.43 -4.24
CA SER A 286 18.65 7.37 -5.34
C SER A 286 17.15 7.50 -5.58
N VAL A 287 16.68 8.73 -5.74
CA VAL A 287 15.28 9.04 -6.08
C VAL A 287 15.18 9.37 -7.57
N ASN A 288 14.28 8.71 -8.29
CA ASN A 288 14.04 8.97 -9.72
C ASN A 288 15.32 8.94 -10.59
N GLY A 289 16.28 8.09 -10.25
CA GLY A 289 17.58 7.99 -10.94
C GLY A 289 18.54 9.17 -10.68
N GLY A 290 18.23 10.04 -9.73
CA GLY A 290 19.09 11.16 -9.32
C GLY A 290 20.32 10.74 -8.51
N ALA A 291 20.99 11.75 -7.95
CA ALA A 291 22.20 11.55 -7.13
C ALA A 291 21.91 10.66 -5.91
N THR A 292 22.93 9.90 -5.51
CA THR A 292 22.82 9.00 -4.35
C THR A 292 23.11 9.72 -3.03
N VAL A 293 22.38 9.33 -1.99
CA VAL A 293 22.60 9.76 -0.59
C VAL A 293 22.73 8.51 0.28
N ALA A 294 23.67 8.50 1.21
CA ALA A 294 23.83 7.39 2.15
C ALA A 294 22.75 7.41 3.23
N VAL A 295 22.15 6.26 3.52
CA VAL A 295 21.33 5.99 4.70
C VAL A 295 22.11 5.06 5.60
N ASN A 296 22.40 5.53 6.81
CA ASN A 296 23.25 4.81 7.77
C ASN A 296 22.40 4.03 8.78
N TYR A 297 22.89 2.86 9.15
CA TYR A 297 22.22 1.89 10.00
C TYR A 297 23.11 1.55 11.20
N PRO A 298 22.67 1.83 12.45
CA PRO A 298 23.36 1.28 13.62
C PRO A 298 23.30 -0.25 13.62
N ASN A 299 24.25 -0.90 14.29
CA ASN A 299 24.19 -2.35 14.51
C ASN A 299 23.05 -2.67 15.47
N THR A 300 22.06 -3.41 15.00
CA THR A 300 20.90 -3.88 15.79
C THR A 300 20.98 -5.37 16.09
N GLY A 301 21.80 -6.12 15.34
CA GLY A 301 21.74 -7.58 15.27
C GLY A 301 20.83 -8.04 14.13
N TRP A 302 21.09 -9.25 13.61
CA TRP A 302 20.19 -9.87 12.62
C TRP A 302 18.84 -10.19 13.25
N ASP A 303 17.78 -10.03 12.45
CA ASP A 303 16.37 -10.19 12.86
C ASP A 303 15.94 -9.28 14.04
N ASN A 304 16.73 -8.26 14.38
CA ASN A 304 16.37 -7.21 15.32
C ASN A 304 16.06 -5.92 14.56
N TRP A 305 14.79 -5.78 14.19
CA TRP A 305 14.30 -4.73 13.30
C TRP A 305 14.21 -3.38 14.00
N SER A 306 14.78 -2.36 13.37
CA SER A 306 14.68 -0.98 13.80
C SER A 306 14.35 -0.06 12.62
N THR A 307 14.14 1.22 12.89
CA THR A 307 13.91 2.22 11.86
C THR A 307 14.94 3.35 11.93
N VAL A 308 15.33 3.83 10.76
CA VAL A 308 16.01 5.11 10.59
C VAL A 308 15.19 6.00 9.67
N THR A 309 15.42 7.31 9.74
CA THR A 309 14.75 8.27 8.87
C THR A 309 15.76 9.06 8.07
N THR A 310 15.39 9.44 6.86
CA THR A 310 16.13 10.38 6.02
C THR A 310 15.15 11.24 5.24
N SER A 311 15.61 12.36 4.67
CA SER A 311 14.77 13.21 3.82
C SER A 311 15.02 12.89 2.34
N VAL A 312 13.94 12.81 1.57
CA VAL A 312 13.96 12.62 0.11
C VAL A 312 13.08 13.66 -0.56
N ASN A 313 13.49 14.16 -1.72
CA ASN A 313 12.66 15.04 -2.54
C ASN A 313 11.92 14.22 -3.59
N LEU A 314 10.59 14.24 -3.55
CA LEU A 314 9.72 13.52 -4.48
C LEU A 314 8.98 14.49 -5.39
N ASN A 315 8.68 14.05 -6.60
CA ASN A 315 7.79 14.73 -7.53
C ASN A 315 6.33 14.43 -7.17
N ALA A 316 5.40 15.29 -7.56
CA ALA A 316 3.98 14.96 -7.49
C ALA A 316 3.68 13.75 -8.42
N GLY A 317 2.84 12.83 -7.96
CA GLY A 317 2.55 11.59 -8.67
C GLY A 317 3.59 10.50 -8.38
N ASN A 318 3.86 9.68 -9.39
CA ASN A 318 4.68 8.48 -9.26
C ASN A 318 6.19 8.79 -9.15
N ASN A 319 6.87 8.09 -8.25
CA ASN A 319 8.29 8.16 -8.02
C ASN A 319 8.89 6.75 -7.87
N THR A 320 10.21 6.67 -8.02
CA THR A 320 11.00 5.49 -7.69
C THR A 320 12.05 5.83 -6.63
N ILE A 321 12.33 4.87 -5.74
CA ILE A 321 13.43 4.95 -4.78
C ILE A 321 14.24 3.66 -4.92
N ARG A 322 15.53 3.78 -5.23
CA ARG A 322 16.46 2.66 -5.33
C ARG A 322 17.43 2.66 -4.16
N PHE A 323 17.54 1.54 -3.46
CA PHE A 323 18.62 1.24 -2.53
C PHE A 323 19.68 0.43 -3.26
N THR A 324 20.95 0.77 -3.04
CA THR A 324 22.13 0.07 -3.57
C THR A 324 23.14 -0.16 -2.46
N LYS A 325 24.10 -1.05 -2.70
CA LYS A 325 25.18 -1.36 -1.75
C LYS A 325 25.86 -0.07 -1.23
N GLY A 326 25.97 0.03 0.09
CA GLY A 326 26.80 1.03 0.78
C GLY A 326 27.92 0.36 1.58
N ALA A 327 28.18 0.83 2.80
CA ALA A 327 29.19 0.25 3.70
C ALA A 327 28.61 -0.94 4.48
N ASN A 328 29.42 -1.98 4.73
CA ASN A 328 29.02 -3.19 5.49
C ASN A 328 27.68 -3.78 4.98
N TYR A 329 26.90 -4.44 5.84
CA TYR A 329 25.73 -5.22 5.42
C TYR A 329 24.49 -4.85 6.26
N ALA A 330 23.33 -4.80 5.61
CA ALA A 330 22.03 -4.65 6.25
C ALA A 330 20.96 -5.35 5.41
N GLU A 331 19.90 -5.78 6.08
CA GLU A 331 18.69 -6.30 5.45
C GLU A 331 17.62 -5.21 5.46
N LEU A 332 16.88 -5.12 4.36
CA LEU A 332 15.82 -4.16 4.16
C LEU A 332 14.47 -4.88 4.26
N ASP A 333 13.60 -4.36 5.10
CA ASP A 333 12.28 -4.95 5.36
C ASP A 333 11.18 -4.12 4.70
N SER A 334 11.10 -2.82 5.02
CA SER A 334 10.12 -1.93 4.39
C SER A 334 10.56 -0.47 4.40
N ILE A 335 9.87 0.35 3.60
CA ILE A 335 9.96 1.81 3.66
C ILE A 335 8.59 2.43 3.89
N GLU A 336 8.56 3.58 4.58
CA GLU A 336 7.39 4.44 4.67
C GLU A 336 7.73 5.84 4.17
N VAL A 337 6.83 6.47 3.43
CA VAL A 337 6.98 7.84 2.93
C VAL A 337 5.93 8.74 3.56
N SER A 338 6.34 9.72 4.36
CA SER A 338 5.41 10.60 5.09
C SER A 338 5.82 12.08 5.04
N ARG A 339 4.88 12.96 5.39
CA ARG A 339 5.12 14.40 5.61
C ARG A 339 4.99 14.77 7.07
#